data_AF-A0A318CKS3-F1
#
_entry.id   AF-A0A318CKS3-F1
#
_cell.length_a   1.000
_cell.length_b   1.000
_cell.length_c   1.000
_cell.angle_alpha   90.00
_cell.angle_beta   90.00
_cell.angle_gamma   90.00
#
_symmetry.space_group_name_H-M   'P 1'
#
loop_
_entity.id
_entity.type
_entity.pdbx_description
1 polymer ?
#
loop_
_entity_poly.entity_id
_entity_poly.type
_entity_poly.pdbx_seq_one_letter_code
_entity_poly.pdbx_strand_id
1 'polypeptide(L)'
;MGCFFLLTACSHGHSPLYIDKNNICEVKKLAVFPFRNLSKDPHAGEIVTQIFLAELSKKERFEVEELGNIIDFMVEQRARVGASISKSRLLLLKRRYKIDAVIFGDILVFEQRGGVPYISLSIRMLKIDTDKIVWKANIEKNGDDYIKILNIGQVRSLNQLTSTVARELMKTMR
;
A
#
# COMPACT_ATOMS: atom_id res chain seq x y z
N MET A 1 -46.87 3.77 21.85
CA MET A 1 -46.66 3.01 20.60
C MET A 1 -45.36 3.53 19.99
N GLY A 2 -44.23 2.88 20.33
CA GLY A 2 -42.89 3.41 20.09
C GLY A 2 -42.44 3.19 18.65
N CYS A 3 -42.06 4.27 17.98
CA CYS A 3 -41.50 4.26 16.64
C CYS A 3 -40.01 3.89 16.73
N PHE A 4 -39.66 2.69 16.26
CA PHE A 4 -38.29 2.20 16.20
C PHE A 4 -37.63 2.76 14.93
N PHE A 5 -36.86 3.83 15.06
CA PHE A 5 -36.02 4.34 13.97
C PHE A 5 -34.78 3.43 13.85
N LEU A 6 -34.77 2.59 12.82
CA LEU A 6 -33.57 1.90 12.36
C LEU A 6 -32.68 2.93 11.64
N LEU A 7 -31.60 3.35 12.28
CA LEU A 7 -30.54 4.11 11.64
C LEU A 7 -29.76 3.16 10.71
N THR A 8 -30.09 3.19 9.43
CA THR A 8 -29.25 2.62 8.37
C THR A 8 -28.05 3.54 8.17
N ALA A 9 -26.89 3.14 8.68
CA ALA A 9 -25.64 3.83 8.39
C ALA A 9 -25.25 3.57 6.92
N CYS A 10 -25.42 4.58 6.07
CA CYS A 10 -24.99 4.56 4.68
C CYS A 10 -23.45 4.58 4.59
N SER A 11 -22.85 3.41 4.33
CA SER A 11 -21.45 3.30 3.90
C SER A 11 -21.30 3.92 2.50
N HIS A 12 -20.78 5.14 2.42
CA HIS A 12 -20.46 5.81 1.16
C HIS A 12 -19.28 5.11 0.46
N GLY A 13 -19.60 4.18 -0.44
CA GLY A 13 -19.17 4.23 -1.85
C GLY A 13 -17.68 4.25 -2.23
N HIS A 14 -16.72 3.92 -1.35
CA HIS A 14 -15.35 3.65 -1.79
C HIS A 14 -15.13 2.15 -1.87
N SER A 15 -15.07 1.61 -3.10
CA SER A 15 -14.63 0.24 -3.31
C SER A 15 -13.24 0.07 -2.66
N PRO A 16 -13.04 -0.95 -1.80
CA PRO A 16 -11.76 -1.17 -1.12
C PRO A 16 -10.65 -1.51 -2.12
N LEU A 17 -11.00 -1.84 -3.37
CA LEU A 17 -10.07 -2.15 -4.45
C LEU A 17 -10.50 -1.45 -5.74
N TYR A 18 -9.53 -0.87 -6.44
CA TYR A 18 -9.68 -0.29 -7.77
C TYR A 18 -8.51 -0.77 -8.65
N ILE A 19 -8.80 -1.20 -9.88
CA ILE A 19 -7.81 -1.69 -10.84
C ILE A 19 -8.21 -1.23 -12.25
N ASP A 20 -7.31 -0.50 -12.91
CA ASP A 20 -7.35 -0.28 -14.35
C ASP A 20 -6.49 -1.35 -15.03
N LYS A 21 -7.12 -2.45 -15.43
CA LYS A 21 -6.45 -3.62 -16.01
C LYS A 21 -5.67 -3.29 -17.29
N ASN A 22 -6.16 -2.37 -18.10
CA ASN A 22 -5.50 -2.04 -19.36
C ASN A 22 -4.18 -1.30 -19.08
N ASN A 23 -4.21 -0.33 -18.15
CA ASN A 23 -3.03 0.47 -17.86
C ASN A 23 -2.03 -0.21 -16.93
N ILE A 24 -2.46 -1.09 -16.02
CA ILE A 24 -1.54 -1.82 -15.13
C ILE A 24 -0.70 -2.85 -15.91
N CYS A 25 -1.25 -3.44 -16.98
CA CYS A 25 -0.55 -4.38 -17.86
C CYS A 25 0.70 -3.77 -18.54
N GLU A 26 0.69 -2.47 -18.78
CA GLU A 26 1.79 -1.73 -19.41
C GLU A 26 2.93 -1.40 -18.45
N VAL A 27 2.70 -1.44 -17.12
CA VAL A 27 3.74 -1.17 -16.12
C VAL A 27 4.74 -2.32 -16.09
N LYS A 28 6.02 -2.03 -16.35
CA LYS A 28 7.12 -3.00 -16.28
C LYS A 28 8.01 -2.73 -15.08
N LYS A 29 8.42 -1.48 -14.88
CA LYS A 29 9.26 -1.08 -13.76
C LYS A 29 8.53 -0.10 -12.84
N LEU A 30 8.62 -0.31 -11.53
CA LEU A 30 7.99 0.57 -10.55
C LEU A 30 8.95 0.95 -9.43
N ALA A 31 8.61 2.03 -8.72
CA ALA A 31 9.25 2.41 -7.48
C ALA A 31 8.26 2.45 -6.32
N VAL A 32 8.71 2.08 -5.13
CA VAL A 32 7.93 2.21 -3.90
C VAL A 32 8.51 3.37 -3.09
N PHE A 33 7.70 4.40 -2.86
CA PHE A 33 8.07 5.45 -1.92
C PHE A 33 7.89 4.94 -0.49
N PRO A 34 8.72 5.39 0.48
CA PRO A 34 8.49 5.09 1.88
C PRO A 34 7.05 5.42 2.26
N PHE A 35 6.38 4.50 2.96
CA PHE A 35 5.00 4.69 3.34
C PHE A 35 4.90 5.76 4.43
N ARG A 36 3.92 6.64 4.29
CA ARG A 36 3.62 7.65 5.30
C ARG A 36 2.98 6.96 6.49
N ASN A 37 3.60 7.15 7.64
CA ASN A 37 3.09 6.64 8.90
C ASN A 37 2.11 7.65 9.52
N LEU A 38 0.84 7.27 9.60
CA LEU A 38 -0.21 8.00 10.32
C LEU A 38 -0.68 7.23 11.57
N SER A 39 -0.04 6.10 11.86
CA SER A 39 -0.35 5.27 13.03
C SER A 39 0.33 5.82 14.28
N LYS A 40 0.08 5.17 15.42
CA LYS A 40 0.70 5.52 16.71
C LYS A 40 2.09 4.92 16.90
N ASP A 41 2.43 3.87 16.15
CA ASP A 41 3.73 3.20 16.26
C ASP A 41 4.75 3.97 15.41
N PRO A 42 5.82 4.55 16.00
CA PRO A 42 6.80 5.34 15.25
C PRO A 42 7.60 4.54 14.21
N HIS A 43 7.70 3.21 14.36
CA HIS A 43 8.47 2.33 13.48
C HIS A 43 7.64 1.73 12.33
N ALA A 44 6.32 1.91 12.34
CA ALA A 44 5.43 1.30 11.33
C ALA A 44 5.82 1.68 9.90
N GLY A 45 6.25 2.93 9.66
CA GLY A 45 6.69 3.40 8.35
C GLY A 45 7.79 2.53 7.74
N GLU A 46 8.86 2.28 8.49
CA GLU A 46 9.98 1.45 8.05
C GLU A 46 9.57 -0.01 7.91
N ILE A 47 8.93 -0.58 8.95
CA ILE A 47 8.55 -2.00 8.99
C ILE A 47 7.63 -2.36 7.82
N VAL A 48 6.56 -1.59 7.62
CA VAL A 48 5.58 -1.90 6.57
C VAL A 48 6.17 -1.68 5.18
N THR A 49 6.97 -0.63 4.98
CA THR A 49 7.63 -0.39 3.68
C THR A 49 8.56 -1.54 3.32
N GLN A 50 9.41 -1.99 4.25
CA GLN A 50 10.36 -3.07 4.02
C GLN A 50 9.67 -4.40 3.75
N ILE A 51 8.66 -4.75 4.54
CA ILE A 51 7.88 -5.98 4.31
C ILE A 51 7.15 -5.92 2.97
N PHE A 52 6.57 -4.78 2.61
CA PHE A 52 5.87 -4.62 1.34
C PHE A 52 6.83 -4.78 0.15
N LEU A 53 8.00 -4.14 0.20
CA LEU A 53 9.06 -4.31 -0.80
C LEU A 53 9.49 -5.77 -0.92
N ALA A 54 9.76 -6.43 0.21
CA ALA A 54 10.19 -7.83 0.22
C ALA A 54 9.13 -8.76 -0.41
N GLU A 55 7.84 -8.55 -0.17
CA GLU A 55 6.78 -9.35 -0.80
C GLU A 55 6.54 -8.99 -2.27
N LEU A 56 6.73 -7.72 -2.64
CA LEU A 56 6.60 -7.24 -4.02
C LEU A 56 7.73 -7.79 -4.90
N SER A 57 8.98 -7.77 -4.42
CA SER A 57 10.15 -8.28 -5.14
C SER A 57 10.12 -9.79 -5.36
N LYS A 58 9.34 -10.55 -4.56
CA LYS A 58 9.08 -11.99 -4.81
C LYS A 58 8.16 -12.21 -6.02
N LYS A 59 7.54 -11.16 -6.56
CA LYS A 59 6.69 -11.24 -7.75
C LYS A 59 7.51 -10.81 -8.97
N GLU A 60 7.69 -11.72 -9.90
CA GLU A 60 8.36 -11.45 -11.20
C GLU A 60 7.52 -10.60 -12.15
N ARG A 61 6.40 -10.02 -11.68
CA ARG A 61 5.49 -9.21 -12.50
C ARG A 61 6.05 -7.82 -12.80
N PHE A 62 6.80 -7.24 -11.86
CA PHE A 62 7.36 -5.89 -11.99
C PHE A 62 8.82 -5.90 -11.59
N GLU A 63 9.65 -5.17 -12.32
CA GLU A 63 10.97 -4.77 -11.85
C GLU A 63 10.78 -3.69 -10.78
N VAL A 64 11.33 -3.91 -9.58
CA VAL A 64 11.22 -2.99 -8.45
C VAL A 64 12.54 -2.23 -8.32
N GLU A 65 12.50 -0.90 -8.42
CA GLU A 65 13.67 -0.06 -8.20
C GLU A 65 14.14 -0.10 -6.74
N GLU A 66 15.45 0.03 -6.53
CA GLU A 66 16.04 -0.02 -5.19
C GLU A 66 15.57 1.15 -4.32
N LEU A 67 15.24 0.86 -3.06
CA LEU A 67 14.75 1.87 -2.13
C LEU A 67 15.77 2.99 -1.90
N GLY A 68 17.07 2.67 -1.89
CA GLY A 68 18.16 3.65 -1.75
C GLY A 68 18.09 4.74 -2.83
N ASN A 69 17.93 4.34 -4.11
CA ASN A 69 17.76 5.27 -5.22
C ASN A 69 16.55 6.20 -5.05
N ILE A 70 15.46 5.68 -4.47
CA ILE A 70 14.26 6.48 -4.20
C ILE A 70 14.48 7.47 -3.06
N ILE A 71 15.17 7.04 -1.99
CA ILE A 71 15.53 7.90 -0.86
C ILE A 71 16.46 9.03 -1.34
N ASP A 72 17.50 8.71 -2.10
CA ASP A 72 18.44 9.70 -2.63
C ASP A 72 17.74 10.71 -3.53
N PHE A 73 16.87 10.23 -4.42
CA PHE A 73 16.03 11.10 -5.24
C PHE A 73 15.14 12.01 -4.39
N MET A 74 14.53 11.49 -3.32
CA MET A 74 13.71 12.31 -2.42
C MET A 74 14.53 13.39 -1.72
N VAL A 75 15.73 13.07 -1.23
CA VAL A 75 16.64 14.02 -0.61
C VAL A 75 17.04 15.11 -1.59
N GLU A 76 17.51 14.74 -2.79
CA GLU A 76 17.89 15.68 -3.85
C GLU A 76 16.74 16.64 -4.22
N GLN A 77 15.53 16.10 -4.36
CA GLN A 77 14.35 16.88 -4.74
C GLN A 77 13.67 17.57 -3.55
N ARG A 78 14.24 17.47 -2.35
CA ARG A 78 13.67 17.97 -1.09
C ARG A 78 12.21 17.52 -0.90
N ALA A 79 11.92 16.29 -1.31
CA ALA A 79 10.62 15.67 -1.17
C ALA A 79 10.51 15.02 0.21
N ARG A 80 9.35 15.20 0.86
CA ARG A 80 9.05 14.58 2.15
C ARG A 80 8.14 13.38 1.93
N VAL A 81 8.26 12.38 2.81
CA VAL A 81 7.35 11.23 2.83
C VAL A 81 5.91 11.72 2.96
N GLY A 82 5.03 11.21 2.09
CA GLY A 82 3.60 11.54 2.05
C GLY A 82 3.25 12.96 1.61
N ALA A 83 4.23 13.78 1.20
CA ALA A 83 3.95 15.00 0.46
C ALA A 83 3.57 14.65 -0.99
N SER A 84 2.75 15.51 -1.61
CA SER A 84 2.46 15.39 -3.04
C SER A 84 3.75 15.59 -3.86
N ILE A 85 4.02 14.69 -4.79
CA ILE A 85 5.13 14.82 -5.73
C ILE A 85 4.57 15.34 -7.04
N SER A 86 5.04 16.52 -7.46
CA SER A 86 4.66 17.12 -8.73
C SER A 86 4.99 16.23 -9.92
N LYS A 87 4.16 16.26 -10.96
CA LYS A 87 4.37 15.55 -12.22
C LYS A 87 5.77 15.75 -12.83
N SER A 88 6.33 16.96 -12.76
CA SER A 88 7.69 17.25 -13.26
C SER A 88 8.78 16.43 -12.56
N ARG A 89 8.67 16.24 -11.23
CA ARG A 89 9.57 15.38 -10.44
C ARG A 89 9.36 13.91 -10.79
N LEU A 90 8.12 13.45 -10.96
CA LEU A 90 7.85 12.08 -11.40
C LEU A 90 8.44 11.78 -12.79
N LEU A 91 8.35 12.74 -13.73
CA LEU A 91 8.97 12.60 -15.05
C LEU A 91 10.51 12.60 -14.96
N LEU A 92 11.11 13.35 -14.03
CA LEU A 92 12.55 13.27 -13.77
C LEU A 92 12.95 11.88 -13.24
N LEU A 93 12.19 11.35 -12.28
CA LEU A 93 12.38 10.00 -11.74
C LEU A 93 12.30 8.94 -12.85
N LYS A 94 11.27 9.02 -13.71
CA LYS A 94 11.13 8.15 -14.90
C LYS A 94 12.32 8.24 -15.84
N ARG A 95 12.78 9.45 -16.19
CA ARG A 95 13.92 9.60 -17.12
C ARG A 95 15.20 8.97 -16.55
N ARG A 96 15.43 9.12 -15.25
CA ARG A 96 16.63 8.66 -14.54
C ARG A 96 16.66 7.14 -14.37
N TYR A 97 15.59 6.55 -13.83
CA TYR A 97 15.56 5.14 -13.43
C TYR A 97 14.68 4.25 -14.33
N LYS A 98 14.09 4.82 -15.39
CA LYS A 98 13.17 4.13 -16.32
C LYS A 98 11.93 3.55 -15.62
N ILE A 99 11.48 4.22 -14.56
CA ILE A 99 10.27 3.84 -13.79
C ILE A 99 9.01 4.21 -14.58
N ASP A 100 8.06 3.29 -14.69
CA ASP A 100 6.76 3.50 -15.33
C ASP A 100 5.70 3.96 -14.34
N ALA A 101 5.75 3.45 -13.11
CA ALA A 101 4.77 3.73 -12.07
C ALA A 101 5.41 3.87 -10.68
N VAL A 102 4.74 4.63 -9.81
CA VAL A 102 5.13 4.80 -8.41
C VAL A 102 4.04 4.31 -7.48
N ILE A 103 4.44 3.63 -6.40
CA ILE A 103 3.56 3.20 -5.32
C ILE A 103 3.72 4.18 -4.16
N PHE A 104 2.59 4.66 -3.66
CA PHE A 104 2.48 5.43 -2.43
C PHE A 104 1.59 4.68 -1.45
N GLY A 105 1.94 4.70 -0.16
CA GLY A 105 1.17 4.07 0.90
C GLY A 105 1.01 4.97 2.12
N ASP A 106 -0.15 4.88 2.76
CA ASP A 106 -0.47 5.46 4.06
C ASP A 106 -0.77 4.32 5.04
N ILE A 107 -0.11 4.34 6.20
CA ILE A 107 -0.35 3.41 7.29
C ILE A 107 -1.26 4.10 8.29
N LEU A 108 -2.54 3.72 8.30
CA LEU A 108 -3.57 4.34 9.14
C LEU A 108 -3.58 3.75 10.53
N VAL A 109 -3.41 2.43 10.64
CA VAL A 109 -3.35 1.70 11.91
C VAL A 109 -2.28 0.61 11.84
N PHE A 110 -1.51 0.47 12.91
CA PHE A 110 -0.50 -0.58 13.09
C PHE A 110 -0.32 -0.82 14.59
N GLU A 111 -1.10 -1.73 15.16
CA GLU A 111 -1.13 -1.95 16.63
C GLU A 111 -1.65 -3.33 17.02
N GLN A 112 -1.46 -3.71 18.29
CA GLN A 112 -2.07 -4.89 18.90
C GLN A 112 -3.35 -4.48 19.64
N ARG A 113 -4.49 -5.14 19.35
CA ARG A 113 -5.77 -4.93 20.05
C ARG A 113 -6.13 -6.18 20.82
N GLY A 114 -6.06 -6.12 22.15
CA GLY A 114 -6.33 -7.29 23.01
C GLY A 114 -5.41 -8.49 22.70
N GLY A 115 -4.18 -8.24 22.23
CA GLY A 115 -3.22 -9.28 21.82
C GLY A 115 -3.39 -9.81 20.39
N VAL A 116 -4.34 -9.26 19.61
CA VAL A 116 -4.54 -9.59 18.20
C VAL A 116 -3.97 -8.46 17.32
N PRO A 117 -3.09 -8.76 16.35
CA PRO A 117 -2.51 -7.72 15.52
C PRO A 117 -3.58 -7.15 14.60
N TYR A 118 -3.53 -5.84 14.36
CA TYR A 118 -4.49 -5.12 13.54
C TYR A 118 -3.78 -4.07 12.70
N ILE A 119 -4.05 -4.05 11.39
CA ILE A 119 -3.48 -3.09 10.46
C ILE A 119 -4.54 -2.49 9.55
N SER A 120 -4.37 -1.21 9.19
CA SER A 120 -5.16 -0.52 8.18
C SER A 120 -4.24 0.28 7.26
N LEU A 121 -4.32 0.02 5.96
CA LEU A 121 -3.44 0.59 4.93
C LEU A 121 -4.27 1.17 3.78
N SER A 122 -3.79 2.29 3.21
CA SER A 122 -4.28 2.83 1.93
C SER A 122 -3.09 2.95 0.97
N ILE A 123 -3.10 2.18 -0.11
CA ILE A 123 -1.98 2.09 -1.05
C ILE A 123 -2.51 2.36 -2.46
N ARG A 124 -1.73 3.10 -3.26
CA ARG A 124 -2.05 3.40 -4.66
C ARG A 124 -0.81 3.30 -5.55
N MET A 125 -1.03 2.86 -6.78
CA MET A 125 -0.06 2.85 -7.88
C MET A 125 -0.47 3.92 -8.89
N LEU A 126 0.44 4.84 -9.18
CA LEU A 126 0.27 5.93 -10.14
C LEU A 126 1.19 5.69 -11.34
N LYS A 127 0.62 5.60 -12.55
CA LYS A 127 1.38 5.55 -13.80
C LYS A 127 1.85 6.95 -14.16
N ILE A 128 3.16 7.13 -14.37
CA ILE A 128 3.79 8.45 -14.47
C ILE A 128 3.36 9.19 -15.76
N ASP A 129 3.34 8.50 -16.90
CA ASP A 129 3.10 9.15 -18.20
C ASP A 129 1.68 9.72 -18.31
N THR A 130 0.71 8.99 -17.78
CA THR A 130 -0.71 9.38 -17.81
C THR A 130 -1.14 10.17 -16.58
N ASP A 131 -0.32 10.17 -15.52
CA ASP A 131 -0.66 10.73 -14.20
C ASP A 131 -1.96 10.14 -13.63
N LYS A 132 -2.22 8.85 -13.92
CA LYS A 132 -3.43 8.13 -13.50
C LYS A 132 -3.13 7.09 -12.45
N ILE A 133 -4.01 6.99 -11.46
CA ILE A 133 -4.02 5.85 -10.55
C ILE A 133 -4.46 4.63 -11.36
N VAL A 134 -3.63 3.60 -11.42
CA VAL A 134 -3.92 2.34 -12.16
C VAL A 134 -4.27 1.20 -11.21
N TRP A 135 -3.95 1.34 -9.94
CA TRP A 135 -4.32 0.41 -8.89
C TRP A 135 -4.43 1.15 -7.56
N LYS A 136 -5.45 0.83 -6.75
CA LYS A 136 -5.59 1.34 -5.39
C LYS A 136 -6.24 0.28 -4.52
N ALA A 137 -5.75 0.13 -3.29
CA ALA A 137 -6.36 -0.70 -2.27
C ALA A 137 -6.44 0.05 -0.94
N ASN A 138 -7.60 -0.02 -0.30
CA ASN A 138 -7.79 0.30 1.11
C ASN A 138 -8.09 -1.02 1.81
N ILE A 139 -7.25 -1.40 2.78
CA ILE A 139 -7.35 -2.69 3.45
C ILE A 139 -7.30 -2.49 4.96
N GLU A 140 -8.17 -3.20 5.66
CA GLU A 140 -8.22 -3.29 7.10
C GLU A 140 -8.30 -4.77 7.47
N LYS A 141 -7.36 -5.23 8.29
CA LYS A 141 -7.22 -6.65 8.64
C LYS A 141 -6.77 -6.82 10.07
N ASN A 142 -7.27 -7.88 10.70
CA ASN A 142 -6.80 -8.36 11.99
C ASN A 142 -6.24 -9.78 11.86
N GLY A 143 -5.50 -10.23 12.89
CA GLY A 143 -4.87 -11.55 12.91
C GLY A 143 -5.83 -12.75 12.84
N ASP A 144 -7.08 -12.57 13.29
CA ASP A 144 -8.09 -13.62 13.33
C ASP A 144 -8.79 -13.83 11.98
N ASP A 145 -8.76 -12.84 11.09
CA ASP A 145 -9.31 -12.94 9.72
C ASP A 145 -8.70 -14.14 8.96
N TYR A 146 -7.45 -14.49 9.28
CA TYR A 146 -6.69 -15.54 8.58
C TYR A 146 -6.90 -16.95 9.14
N ILE A 147 -7.46 -17.08 10.35
CA ILE A 147 -7.91 -18.38 10.86
C ILE A 147 -8.96 -18.96 9.92
N LYS A 148 -9.86 -18.11 9.43
CA LYS A 148 -11.04 -18.51 8.65
C LYS A 148 -10.78 -18.67 7.15
N ILE A 149 -9.82 -17.92 6.59
CA ILE A 149 -9.66 -17.79 5.12
C ILE A 149 -8.55 -18.68 4.57
N LEU A 150 -7.45 -18.91 5.30
CA LEU A 150 -6.24 -19.54 4.77
C LEU A 150 -5.73 -20.74 5.57
N ASN A 151 -6.39 -21.14 6.66
CA ASN A 151 -5.94 -22.20 7.59
C ASN A 151 -4.47 -22.05 8.06
N ILE A 152 -3.92 -20.83 8.09
CA ILE A 152 -2.50 -20.57 8.48
C ILE A 152 -2.35 -20.54 10.02
N GLY A 153 -3.39 -20.90 10.77
CA GLY A 153 -3.47 -20.67 12.21
C GLY A 153 -3.70 -19.19 12.55
N GLN A 154 -3.68 -18.85 13.84
CA GLN A 154 -3.84 -17.45 14.26
C GLN A 154 -2.57 -16.65 13.95
N VAL A 155 -2.71 -15.53 13.25
CA VAL A 155 -1.59 -14.60 13.03
C VAL A 155 -1.43 -13.75 14.29
N ARG A 156 -0.29 -13.89 14.97
CA ARG A 156 -0.07 -13.32 16.33
C ARG A 156 0.82 -12.08 16.34
N SER A 157 1.53 -11.79 15.25
CA SER A 157 2.44 -10.65 15.17
C SER A 157 2.07 -9.68 14.04
N LEU A 158 2.38 -8.40 14.26
CA LEU A 158 2.18 -7.34 13.27
C LEU A 158 2.98 -7.61 11.99
N ASN A 159 4.21 -8.11 12.10
CA ASN A 159 5.05 -8.41 10.93
C ASN A 159 4.45 -9.53 10.08
N GLN A 160 3.97 -10.61 10.71
CA GLN A 160 3.34 -11.72 9.99
C GLN A 160 2.01 -11.28 9.34
N LEU A 161 1.21 -10.47 10.03
CA LEU A 161 -0.01 -9.90 9.47
C LEU A 161 0.30 -9.03 8.26
N THR A 162 1.31 -8.17 8.37
CA THR A 162 1.75 -7.27 7.30
C THR A 162 2.24 -8.04 6.08
N SER A 163 3.08 -9.08 6.25
CA SER A 163 3.53 -9.92 5.13
C SER A 163 2.35 -10.65 4.48
N THR A 164 1.38 -11.10 5.26
CA THR A 164 0.19 -11.77 4.73
C THR A 164 -0.68 -10.81 3.93
N VAL A 165 -0.96 -9.61 4.47
CA VAL A 165 -1.70 -8.57 3.76
C VAL A 165 -0.97 -8.12 2.50
N ALA A 166 0.35 -7.90 2.56
CA ALA A 166 1.14 -7.54 1.39
C ALA A 166 1.02 -8.61 0.28
N ARG A 167 1.14 -9.91 0.63
CA ARG A 167 0.92 -11.00 -0.34
C ARG A 167 -0.48 -11.00 -0.94
N GLU A 168 -1.52 -10.68 -0.17
CA GLU A 168 -2.88 -10.54 -0.69
C GLU A 168 -2.97 -9.39 -1.70
N LEU A 169 -2.43 -8.22 -1.36
CA LEU A 169 -2.40 -7.06 -2.26
C LEU A 169 -1.69 -7.39 -3.57
N MET A 170 -0.56 -8.10 -3.53
CA MET A 170 0.16 -8.52 -4.73
C MET A 170 -0.69 -9.43 -5.64
N LYS A 171 -1.57 -10.27 -5.08
CA LYS A 171 -2.47 -11.11 -5.88
C LYS A 171 -3.50 -10.29 -6.66
N THR A 172 -3.79 -9.06 -6.22
CA THR A 172 -4.72 -8.15 -6.91
C THR A 172 -4.05 -7.37 -8.03
N MET A 173 -2.71 -7.24 -8.04
CA MET A 173 -1.95 -6.53 -9.07
C MET A 173 -1.69 -7.41 -10.32
N ARG A 174 -2.75 -8.03 -10.85
CA ARG A 174 -2.69 -8.92 -12.02
C ARG A 174 -3.18 -8.24 -13.28
#